data_AF-A0A497FJ87-F1
#
_entry.id   AF-A0A497FJ87-F1
#
_cell.length_a   1.000
_cell.length_b   1.000
_cell.length_c   1.000
_cell.angle_alpha   90.00
_cell.angle_beta   90.00
_cell.angle_gamma   90.00
#
_symmetry.space_group_name_H-M   'P 1'
#
loop_
_entity.id
_entity.type
_entity.pdbx_description
1 polymer ?
#
loop_
_entity_poly.entity_id
_entity_poly.type
_entity_poly.pdbx_seq_one_letter_code
_entity_poly.pdbx_strand_id
1 'polypeptide(L)' 'MSTAVEQTAFTNVDANVSYVFEDEIYCWRCGFKCKSSWNYCPKCGAELCKR' A
#
# COMPACT_ATOMS: atom_id res chain seq x y z
N MET A 1 -35.64 -6.62 -28.15
CA MET A 1 -35.19 -8.01 -28.33
C MET A 1 -33.99 -7.93 -29.26
N SER A 2 -32.79 -8.43 -29.03
CA SER A 2 -32.12 -9.08 -27.91
C SER A 2 -30.63 -9.11 -28.32
N THR A 3 -29.73 -8.82 -27.37
CA THR A 3 -28.37 -9.42 -27.19
C THR A 3 -27.33 -9.27 -28.33
N ALA A 4 -26.03 -9.20 -28.09
CA ALA A 4 -25.23 -9.72 -26.99
C ALA A 4 -23.99 -8.83 -26.79
N VAL A 5 -23.58 -8.67 -25.54
CA VAL A 5 -22.30 -8.07 -25.15
C VAL A 5 -21.25 -9.19 -25.09
N GLU A 6 -20.36 -9.27 -26.07
CA GLU A 6 -19.20 -10.17 -25.99
C GLU A 6 -18.07 -9.45 -25.26
N GLN A 7 -18.08 -9.59 -23.93
CA GLN A 7 -16.98 -9.18 -23.06
C GLN A 7 -15.87 -10.23 -23.13
N THR A 8 -14.96 -10.09 -24.09
CA THR A 8 -13.79 -10.96 -24.20
C THR A 8 -12.66 -10.54 -23.26
N ALA A 9 -12.22 -11.51 -22.46
CA ALA A 9 -10.88 -11.71 -21.88
C ALA A 9 -10.43 -10.78 -20.74
N PHE A 10 -10.72 -11.21 -19.51
CA PHE A 10 -10.02 -10.76 -18.31
C PHE A 10 -8.72 -11.56 -18.09
N THR A 11 -7.61 -10.88 -18.37
CA THR A 11 -6.27 -10.94 -17.77
C THR A 11 -5.69 -12.31 -17.36
N ASN A 12 -4.73 -12.80 -18.15
CA ASN A 12 -3.71 -13.72 -17.66
C ASN A 12 -2.86 -12.99 -16.62
N VAL A 13 -2.92 -13.42 -15.35
CA VAL A 13 -2.03 -12.95 -14.29
C VAL A 13 -0.96 -14.02 -14.06
N ASP A 14 0.24 -13.76 -14.54
CA ASP A 14 1.40 -14.63 -14.36
C ASP A 14 1.67 -14.86 -12.86
N ALA A 15 1.76 -16.14 -12.48
CA ALA A 15 1.89 -16.62 -11.11
C ALA A 15 3.28 -16.42 -10.49
N ASN A 16 3.85 -15.21 -10.59
CA ASN A 16 5.05 -14.81 -9.87
C ASN A 16 5.01 -13.32 -9.50
N VAL A 17 3.99 -12.93 -8.75
CA VAL A 17 4.00 -11.65 -8.04
C VAL A 17 4.41 -11.94 -6.60
N SER A 18 5.72 -11.86 -6.33
CA SER A 18 6.23 -11.75 -4.97
C SER A 18 5.78 -10.38 -4.44
N TYR A 19 4.59 -10.32 -3.87
CA TYR A 19 4.00 -9.10 -3.34
C TYR A 19 4.85 -8.60 -2.17
N VAL A 20 5.71 -7.61 -2.43
CA VAL A 20 6.47 -6.93 -1.40
C VAL A 20 5.51 -5.93 -0.76
N PHE A 21 5.00 -6.27 0.42
CA PHE A 21 4.20 -5.34 1.21
C PHE A 21 5.15 -4.29 1.80
N GLU A 22 5.44 -3.24 1.04
CA GLU A 22 5.98 -2.02 1.62
C GLU A 22 4.85 -1.33 2.40
N ASP A 23 4.68 -1.69 3.67
CA ASP A 23 3.80 -0.96 4.59
C ASP A 23 4.30 0.48 4.75
N GLU A 24 3.68 1.39 3.99
CA GLU A 24 3.94 2.82 4.09
C GLU A 24 3.34 3.35 5.38
N ILE A 25 4.17 3.52 6.40
CA ILE A 25 3.75 4.08 7.68
C ILE A 25 3.86 5.59 7.62
N TYR A 26 2.81 6.30 8.04
CA TYR A 26 2.82 7.76 8.11
C TYR A 26 2.79 8.23 9.57
N CYS A 27 3.51 9.30 9.84
CA CYS A 27 3.47 9.92 11.16
C CYS A 27 2.06 10.48 11.44
N TRP A 28 1.42 9.96 12.47
CA TRP A 28 0.08 10.39 12.92
C TRP A 28 -0.01 11.89 13.25
N ARG A 29 1.12 12.51 13.64
CA ARG A 29 1.17 13.92 14.04
C ARG A 29 1.35 14.88 12.87
N CYS A 30 2.17 14.52 11.88
CA CYS A 30 2.59 15.47 10.83
C CYS A 30 2.42 14.96 9.39
N GLY A 31 1.95 13.73 9.19
CA GLY A 31 1.75 13.11 7.88
C GLY A 31 3.03 12.76 7.13
N PHE A 32 4.21 12.86 7.76
CA PHE A 32 5.48 12.50 7.12
C PHE A 32 5.56 10.99 6.87
N LYS A 33 6.03 10.59 5.69
CA LYS A 33 6.29 9.18 5.37
C LYS A 33 7.44 8.66 6.23
N CYS A 34 7.15 7.67 7.05
CA CYS A 34 8.07 7.03 7.95
C CYS A 34 8.35 5.59 7.51
N LYS A 35 9.50 5.07 7.95
CA LYS A 35 9.85 3.66 7.74
C LYS A 35 9.38 2.85 8.95
N SER A 36 8.97 1.61 8.72
CA SER A 36 8.58 0.66 9.79
C SER A 36 9.67 0.39 10.82
N SER A 37 10.94 0.55 10.43
CA SER A 37 12.08 0.42 11.34
C SER A 37 12.27 1.62 12.29
N TRP A 38 11.56 2.73 12.09
CA TRP A 38 11.73 3.94 12.88
C TRP A 38 10.82 3.95 14.11
N ASN A 39 11.38 4.38 15.25
CA ASN A 39 10.60 4.59 16.48
C ASN A 39 10.08 6.04 16.59
N TYR A 40 10.72 6.99 15.89
CA TYR A 40 10.40 8.42 15.96
C TYR A 40 10.33 9.04 14.58
N CYS A 41 9.48 10.06 14.43
CA CYS A 41 9.38 10.85 13.22
C CYS A 41 10.53 11.86 13.14
N PRO A 42 11.38 11.85 12.10
CA PRO A 42 12.50 12.79 11.97
C PRO A 42 12.04 14.23 11.70
N LYS A 43 10.79 14.43 11.25
CA LYS A 43 10.26 15.75 10.91
C LYS A 43 9.69 16.49 12.12
N CYS A 44 9.06 15.77 13.06
CA CYS A 44 8.33 16.39 14.17
C CYS A 44 8.69 15.85 15.55
N GLY A 45 9.54 14.83 15.64
CA GLY A 45 9.95 14.19 16.88
C GLY A 45 8.89 13.32 17.56
N ALA A 46 7.70 13.16 16.97
CA ALA A 46 6.66 12.30 17.55
C ALA A 46 7.08 10.83 17.50
N GLU A 47 6.78 10.10 18.57
CA GLU A 47 6.92 8.65 18.59
C GLU A 47 5.93 8.03 17.61
N LEU A 48 6.44 7.23 16.68
CA LEU A 48 5.62 6.41 15.81
C LEU A 48 5.20 5.25 16.70
N CYS A 49 3.95 5.22 17.19
CA CYS A 49 3.46 4.15 18.05
C CYS A 49 3.74 2.79 17.38
N LYS A 50 4.85 2.18 17.74
CA LYS A 50 5.07 0.76 17.55
C LYS A 50 4.00 0.08 18.39
N ARG A 51 3.09 -0.63 17.73
CA ARG A 51 2.27 -1.64 18.38
C ARG A 51 2.81 -3.00 17.98
#